data_AF-A0A7S3IBU9-F1
#
_entry.id   AF-A0A7S3IBU9-F1
#
_cell.length_a   1.000
_cell.length_b   1.000
_cell.length_c   1.000
_cell.angle_alpha   90.00
_cell.angle_beta   90.00
_cell.angle_gamma   90.00
#
_symmetry.space_group_name_H-M   'P 1'
#
loop_
_entity.id
_entity.type
_entity.pdbx_description
1 polymer ?
#
loop_
_entity_poly.entity_id
_entity_poly.type
_entity_poly.pdbx_seq_one_letter_code
_entity_poly.pdbx_strand_id
1 'polypeptide(L)'
;MGVWIALHDATIENGCMYGVPGSNKTKTDYFMNRSEDAQNTLYEGEEPEYKIDNSVSLEVKKGSIILLNGDFVHYSRHNSSDKPRHAFTLHFTEGEQ
;
A
#
# COMPACT_ATOMS: atom_id res chain seq x y z
N MET A 1 2.38 -4.31 -9.98
CA MET A 1 2.69 -2.88 -9.75
C MET A 1 1.42 -2.15 -9.37
N GLY A 2 1.41 -1.46 -8.23
CA GLY A 2 0.34 -0.55 -7.83
C GLY A 2 0.58 0.86 -8.35
N VAL A 3 -0.49 1.55 -8.74
CA VAL A 3 -0.50 2.95 -9.15
C VAL A 3 -1.50 3.67 -8.25
N TRP A 4 -1.01 4.59 -7.43
CA TRP A 4 -1.81 5.38 -6.51
C TRP A 4 -1.82 6.83 -6.97
N ILE A 5 -3.00 7.40 -7.22
CA ILE A 5 -3.18 8.74 -7.77
C ILE A 5 -3.85 9.63 -6.73
N ALA A 6 -3.20 10.74 -6.37
CA ALA A 6 -3.69 11.71 -5.41
C ALA A 6 -4.84 12.55 -6.01
N LEU A 7 -6.07 12.40 -5.52
CA LEU A 7 -7.18 13.27 -5.94
C LEU A 7 -7.26 14.57 -5.11
N HIS A 8 -6.61 14.57 -3.95
CA HIS A 8 -6.34 15.73 -3.10
C HIS A 8 -4.85 15.76 -2.72
N ASP A 9 -4.39 16.88 -2.15
CA ASP A 9 -3.10 16.92 -1.46
C ASP A 9 -3.10 15.86 -0.34
N ALA A 10 -2.04 15.07 -0.27
CA ALA A 10 -1.84 14.07 0.76
C ALA A 10 -0.69 14.54 1.67
N THR A 11 -1.01 14.80 2.93
CA THR A 11 -0.09 15.29 3.96
C THR A 11 -0.03 14.31 5.12
N ILE A 12 0.90 14.51 6.05
CA ILE A 12 0.95 13.69 7.28
C ILE A 12 -0.37 13.78 8.06
N GLU A 13 -0.94 14.98 8.19
CA GLU A 13 -2.13 15.23 9.00
C GLU A 13 -3.40 14.58 8.43
N ASN A 14 -3.51 14.52 7.09
CA ASN A 14 -4.66 13.94 6.42
C ASN A 14 -4.48 12.47 5.97
N GLY A 15 -3.41 11.83 6.43
CA GLY A 15 -3.16 10.40 6.24
C GLY A 15 -2.57 10.07 4.87
N CYS A 16 -1.46 10.72 4.50
CA CYS A 16 -0.63 10.29 3.38
C CYS A 16 -0.08 8.86 3.57
N MET A 17 0.49 8.33 2.50
CA MET A 17 1.15 7.03 2.51
C MET A 17 2.48 7.11 3.25
N TYR A 18 2.87 6.00 3.86
CA TYR A 18 4.20 5.74 4.38
C TYR A 18 4.76 4.52 3.68
N GLY A 19 6.09 4.48 3.48
CA GLY A 19 6.77 3.32 2.91
C GLY A 19 8.09 3.04 3.61
N VAL A 20 8.48 1.77 3.69
CA VAL A 20 9.77 1.35 4.24
C VAL A 20 10.79 1.24 3.10
N PRO A 21 11.77 2.16 2.99
CA PRO A 21 12.71 2.16 1.87
C PRO A 21 13.45 0.82 1.75
N GLY A 22 13.46 0.25 0.53
CA GLY A 22 14.15 -1.01 0.24
C GLY A 22 13.45 -2.29 0.71
N SER A 23 12.28 -2.20 1.34
CA SER A 23 11.50 -3.36 1.79
C SER A 23 11.13 -4.33 0.66
N ASN A 24 10.95 -3.82 -0.55
CA ASN A 24 10.65 -4.59 -1.76
C ASN A 24 11.77 -5.54 -2.22
N LYS A 25 12.92 -5.57 -1.51
CA LYS A 25 13.99 -6.55 -1.77
C LYS A 25 13.71 -7.90 -1.10
N THR A 26 12.79 -7.93 -0.14
CA THR A 26 12.28 -9.16 0.47
C THR A 26 10.96 -9.50 -0.19
N LYS A 27 10.80 -10.75 -0.64
CA LYS A 27 9.56 -11.19 -1.30
C LYS A 27 8.47 -11.44 -0.27
N THR A 28 7.22 -11.20 -0.67
CA THR A 28 6.04 -11.58 0.10
C THR A 28 5.93 -13.11 0.14
N ASP A 29 5.78 -13.67 1.34
CA ASP A 29 5.53 -15.09 1.61
C ASP A 29 4.28 -15.31 2.49
N TYR A 30 3.53 -14.24 2.77
CA TYR A 30 2.26 -14.24 3.49
C TYR A 30 1.13 -13.76 2.57
N PHE A 31 0.17 -14.64 2.31
CA PHE A 31 -0.87 -14.43 1.30
C PHE A 31 -2.27 -14.59 1.88
N MET A 32 -3.19 -13.73 1.43
CA MET A 32 -4.62 -13.89 1.68
C MET A 32 -5.26 -14.59 0.49
N ASN A 33 -5.63 -15.85 0.68
CA ASN A 33 -6.25 -16.71 -0.32
C ASN A 33 -7.75 -16.86 -0.07
N ARG A 34 -8.51 -17.15 -1.12
CA ARG A 34 -9.93 -17.51 -0.99
C ARG A 34 -10.03 -18.98 -0.57
N SER A 35 -10.95 -19.31 0.35
CA SER A 35 -11.23 -20.69 0.73
C SER A 35 -11.76 -21.51 -0.47
N GLU A 36 -11.61 -22.83 -0.42
CA GLU A 36 -12.06 -23.72 -1.51
C GLU A 36 -13.56 -23.58 -1.84
N ASP A 37 -14.39 -23.32 -0.82
CA ASP A 37 -15.84 -23.10 -0.96
C ASP A 37 -16.23 -21.67 -1.36
N ALA A 38 -15.23 -20.78 -1.54
CA ALA A 38 -15.37 -19.37 -1.87
C ALA A 38 -16.18 -18.52 -0.87
N GLN A 39 -16.43 -19.01 0.35
CA GLN A 39 -17.21 -18.28 1.36
C GLN A 39 -16.35 -17.41 2.28
N ASN A 40 -15.04 -17.69 2.37
CA ASN A 40 -14.13 -17.05 3.32
C ASN A 40 -12.79 -16.71 2.68
N THR A 41 -11.96 -15.98 3.43
CA THR A 41 -10.54 -15.78 3.17
C THR A 41 -9.71 -16.49 4.23
N LEU A 42 -8.60 -17.08 3.81
CA LEU A 42 -7.63 -17.75 4.65
C LEU A 42 -6.27 -17.09 4.45
N TYR A 43 -5.45 -17.08 5.49
CA TYR A 43 -4.08 -16.61 5.39
C TYR A 43 -3.12 -17.80 5.32
N GLU A 44 -2.18 -17.75 4.38
CA GLU A 44 -1.15 -18.75 4.15
C GLU A 44 0.22 -18.12 4.34
N GLY A 45 1.11 -18.80 5.06
CA GLY A 45 2.42 -18.29 5.45
C GLY A 45 2.48 -17.87 6.92
N GLU A 46 3.67 -17.44 7.36
CA GLU A 46 3.88 -16.88 8.70
C GLU A 46 3.58 -15.38 8.66
N GLU A 47 2.77 -14.90 9.61
CA GLU A 47 2.44 -13.47 9.67
C GLU A 47 3.73 -12.66 9.93
N PRO A 48 4.13 -11.77 9.00
CA PRO A 48 5.40 -11.09 9.12
C PRO A 48 5.34 -9.95 10.14
N GLU A 49 6.39 -9.82 10.95
CA GLU A 49 6.61 -8.62 11.74
C GLU A 49 7.17 -7.50 10.85
N TYR A 50 6.31 -6.56 10.45
CA TYR A 50 6.72 -5.43 9.64
C TYR A 50 7.49 -4.39 10.47
N LYS A 51 8.81 -4.33 10.28
CA LYS A 51 9.68 -3.29 10.88
C LYS A 51 9.47 -1.94 10.19
N ILE A 52 8.47 -1.19 10.67
CA ILE A 52 8.07 0.10 10.08
C ILE A 52 8.78 1.32 10.70
N ASP A 53 9.71 1.15 11.63
CA ASP A 53 10.38 2.27 12.32
C ASP A 53 11.13 3.22 11.38
N ASN A 54 11.66 2.71 10.27
CA ASN A 54 12.38 3.49 9.25
C ASN A 54 11.46 3.98 8.12
N SER A 55 10.15 4.00 8.33
CA SER A 55 9.19 4.43 7.32
C SER A 55 9.31 5.92 7.03
N VAL A 56 9.21 6.28 5.75
CA VAL A 56 9.20 7.66 5.29
C VAL A 56 7.79 8.07 4.87
N SER A 57 7.38 9.29 5.19
CA SER A 57 6.12 9.86 4.69
C SER A 57 6.24 10.20 3.21
N LEU A 58 5.18 9.90 2.45
CA LEU A 58 5.07 10.17 1.02
C LEU A 58 4.01 11.26 0.81
N GLU A 59 4.34 12.48 1.27
CA GLU A 59 3.48 13.65 1.07
C GLU A 59 3.55 14.12 -0.37
N VAL A 60 2.39 14.33 -0.99
CA VAL A 60 2.29 14.66 -2.42
C VAL A 60 1.14 15.63 -2.68
N LYS A 61 1.23 16.36 -3.79
CA LYS A 61 0.17 17.28 -4.22
C LYS A 61 -0.90 16.55 -5.02
N LYS A 62 -2.09 17.15 -5.09
CA LYS A 62 -3.16 16.68 -5.99
C LYS A 62 -2.62 16.49 -7.41
N GLY A 63 -2.95 15.35 -8.01
CA GLY A 63 -2.51 14.95 -9.35
C GLY A 63 -1.19 14.17 -9.37
N SER A 64 -0.47 14.08 -8.25
CA SER A 64 0.72 13.23 -8.16
C SER A 64 0.38 11.74 -8.24
N ILE A 65 1.32 10.95 -8.76
CA ILE A 65 1.25 9.50 -8.86
C ILE A 65 2.37 8.90 -8.02
N ILE A 66 2.03 7.92 -7.18
CA ILE A 66 2.98 7.06 -6.47
C ILE A 66 2.93 5.68 -7.12
N LEU A 67 4.08 5.20 -7.59
CA LEU A 67 4.23 3.85 -8.12
C LEU A 67 4.72 2.91 -7.02
N LEU A 68 4.03 1.79 -6.83
CA LEU A 68 4.29 0.83 -5.77
C LEU A 68 4.70 -0.52 -6.37
N ASN A 69 5.88 -1.01 -6.00
CA ASN A 69 6.27 -2.39 -6.26
C ASN A 69 5.36 -3.35 -5.46
N GLY A 70 5.09 -4.55 -5.98
CA GLY A 70 4.20 -5.52 -5.35
C GLY A 70 4.64 -6.01 -3.97
N ASP A 71 5.95 -6.05 -3.73
CA ASP A 71 6.55 -6.45 -2.44
C ASP A 71 6.89 -5.25 -1.53
N PHE A 72 6.58 -4.02 -1.95
CA PHE A 72 6.93 -2.83 -1.17
C PHE A 72 6.01 -2.66 0.02
N VAL A 73 6.56 -2.69 1.24
CA VAL A 73 5.81 -2.47 2.48
C VAL A 73 5.40 -1.00 2.57
N HIS A 74 4.10 -0.77 2.59
CA HIS A 74 3.50 0.55 2.69
C HIS A 74 2.22 0.52 3.51
N TYR A 75 1.85 1.66 4.09
CA TYR A 75 0.64 1.81 4.89
C TYR A 75 0.18 3.28 4.89
N SER A 76 -0.97 3.56 5.49
CA SER A 76 -1.40 4.93 5.78
C SER A 76 -1.88 5.03 7.22
N ARG A 77 -1.74 6.21 7.82
CA ARG A 77 -2.28 6.48 9.15
C ARG A 77 -3.73 6.95 9.04
N HIS A 78 -4.44 6.88 10.17
CA HIS A 78 -5.76 7.49 10.30
C HIS A 78 -5.70 8.99 9.96
N ASN A 79 -6.68 9.48 9.19
CA ASN A 79 -6.81 10.90 8.90
C ASN A 79 -7.39 11.63 10.11
N SER A 80 -6.55 12.39 10.81
CA SER A 80 -6.92 13.18 11.99
C SER A 80 -7.31 14.63 11.67
N SER A 81 -7.37 15.00 10.40
CA SER A 81 -7.72 16.35 9.95
C SER A 81 -9.21 16.48 9.60
N ASP A 82 -9.64 17.70 9.30
CA ASP A 82 -10.97 18.02 8.75
C ASP A 82 -11.02 17.96 7.21
N LYS A 83 -9.91 17.61 6.55
CA LYS A 83 -9.79 17.59 5.09
C LYS A 83 -9.87 16.16 4.53
N PRO A 84 -10.65 15.92 3.47
CA PRO A 84 -10.68 14.62 2.82
C PRO A 84 -9.36 14.31 2.09
N ARG A 85 -9.01 13.03 1.99
CA ARG A 85 -7.84 12.54 1.23
C ARG A 85 -8.27 11.43 0.28
N HIS A 86 -8.92 11.81 -0.82
CA HIS A 86 -9.33 10.83 -1.83
C HIS A 86 -8.13 10.45 -2.71
N ALA A 87 -8.12 9.19 -3.12
CA ALA A 87 -7.14 8.66 -4.05
C ALA A 87 -7.82 7.64 -4.98
N PHE A 88 -7.27 7.50 -6.17
CA PHE A 88 -7.66 6.45 -7.10
C PHE A 88 -6.50 5.47 -7.27
N THR A 89 -6.79 4.17 -7.17
CA THR A 89 -5.75 3.13 -7.16
C THR A 89 -6.02 2.07 -8.22
N LEU A 90 -4.99 1.73 -8.98
CA LEU A 90 -5.00 0.65 -9.96
C LEU A 90 -3.86 -0.33 -9.65
N HIS A 91 -4.06 -1.61 -9.92
CA HIS A 91 -3.01 -2.62 -9.85
C HIS A 91 -2.86 -3.29 -11.21
N PHE A 92 -1.62 -3.37 -11.68
CA PHE A 92 -1.25 -4.01 -12.93
C PHE A 92 -0.38 -5.23 -12.64
N THR A 93 -0.70 -6.34 -13.29
CA THR A 93 0.14 -7.54 -13.35
C THR A 93 0.73 -7.64 -14.74
N GLU A 94 1.95 -8.14 -14.85
CA GLU A 94 2.51 -8.52 -16.14
C GLU A 94 1.72 -9.74 -16.66
N GLY A 95 1.27 -9.67 -17.91
CA GLY A 95 0.61 -10.79 -18.57
C GLY A 95 1.65 -11.76 -19.15
N GLU A 96 1.24 -13.02 -19.34
CA GLU A 96 2.03 -13.96 -20.14
C GLU A 96 2.08 -13.46 -21.59
N GLN A 97 3.27 -13.39 -22.17
CA GLN A 97 3.48 -13.03 -23.59
C GLN A 97 3.23 -14.21 -24.51
#